data_AF-A0AAE3EA74-F1
#
_entry.id   AF-A0AAE3EA74-F1
#
_cell.length_a   1.000
_cell.length_b   1.000
_cell.length_c   1.000
_cell.angle_alpha   90.00
_cell.angle_beta   90.00
_cell.angle_gamma   90.00
#
_symmetry.space_group_name_H-M   'P 1'
#
loop_
_entity.id
_entity.type
_entity.pdbx_description
1 polymer ?
#
loop_
_entity_poly.entity_id
_entity_poly.type
_entity_poly.pdbx_seq_one_letter_code
_entity_poly.pdbx_strand_id
1 'polypeptide(L)'
;MYAEKTEYDDVEMSSRLRNILRRNGFESLEGLREYPKEHFIKFRNMGQATLQELYQICEEQGIKLRSVEDLNDREHGVRFDDFLCMDAFIMGIKSKDDLRRYSLEELEKMCPKDKRLFVRLKKLKTVYG
;
A
#
# COMPACT_ATOMS: atom_id res chain seq x y z
N MET A 1 -0.76 -22.46 14.44
CA MET A 1 -1.61 -22.75 13.26
C MET A 1 -1.02 -22.00 12.10
N TYR A 2 -0.64 -22.68 11.03
CA TYR A 2 -0.33 -22.01 9.76
C TYR A 2 -1.67 -21.60 9.18
N ALA A 3 -1.90 -20.29 8.99
CA ALA A 3 -3.08 -19.85 8.25
C ALA A 3 -3.00 -20.51 6.87
N GLU A 4 -3.96 -21.38 6.55
CA GLU A 4 -4.14 -21.91 5.21
C GLU A 4 -4.26 -20.70 4.30
N LYS A 5 -3.31 -20.54 3.37
CA LYS A 5 -3.43 -19.50 2.35
C LYS A 5 -4.56 -19.95 1.44
N THR A 6 -5.73 -19.35 1.58
CA THR A 6 -6.81 -19.46 0.60
C THR A 6 -6.23 -19.11 -0.76
N GLU A 7 -6.35 -20.02 -1.74
CA GLU A 7 -5.93 -19.69 -3.09
C GLU A 7 -6.78 -18.53 -3.62
N TYR A 8 -6.19 -17.65 -4.42
CA TYR A 8 -6.85 -16.44 -4.92
C TYR A 8 -8.19 -16.72 -5.63
N ASP A 9 -8.29 -17.88 -6.28
CA ASP A 9 -9.50 -18.32 -6.96
C ASP A 9 -10.56 -18.90 -6.02
N ASP A 10 -10.18 -19.37 -4.83
CA ASP A 10 -11.06 -19.90 -3.79
C ASP A 10 -11.64 -18.82 -2.87
N VAL A 11 -11.07 -17.61 -2.87
CA VAL A 11 -11.62 -16.49 -2.10
C VAL A 11 -13.01 -16.15 -2.62
N GLU A 12 -14.02 -16.23 -1.75
CA GLU A 12 -15.38 -15.82 -2.05
C GLU A 12 -15.44 -14.31 -2.28
N MET A 13 -15.68 -13.89 -3.52
CA MET A 13 -15.82 -12.49 -3.91
C MET A 13 -16.69 -12.37 -5.16
N SER A 14 -17.31 -11.22 -5.35
CA SER A 14 -18.13 -10.94 -6.52
C SER A 14 -17.31 -11.04 -7.80
N SER A 15 -17.95 -11.53 -8.86
CA SER A 15 -17.34 -11.55 -10.21
C SER A 15 -16.90 -10.16 -10.65
N ARG A 16 -17.56 -9.11 -10.16
CA ARG A 16 -17.20 -7.72 -10.43
C ARG A 16 -15.85 -7.38 -9.81
N LEU A 17 -15.66 -7.63 -8.51
CA LEU A 17 -14.40 -7.37 -7.83
C LEU A 17 -13.27 -8.19 -8.46
N ARG A 18 -13.48 -9.50 -8.66
CA ARG A 18 -12.50 -10.39 -9.29
C ARG A 18 -12.03 -9.87 -10.66
N ASN A 19 -12.97 -9.48 -11.51
CA ASN A 19 -12.65 -8.93 -12.83
C ASN A 19 -11.91 -7.59 -12.76
N ILE A 20 -12.23 -6.74 -11.77
CA ILE A 20 -11.52 -5.49 -11.54
C ILE A 20 -10.08 -5.74 -11.08
N LEU A 21 -9.85 -6.68 -10.16
CA LEU A 21 -8.51 -7.01 -9.69
C LEU A 21 -7.66 -7.62 -10.80
N ARG A 22 -8.16 -8.65 -11.50
CA ARG A 22 -7.42 -9.33 -12.58
C ARG A 22 -7.00 -8.39 -13.71
N ARG A 23 -7.90 -7.54 -14.21
CA ARG A 23 -7.56 -6.60 -15.30
C ARG A 23 -6.58 -5.49 -14.89
N ASN A 24 -6.46 -5.23 -13.57
CA ASN A 24 -5.46 -4.30 -13.01
C ASN A 24 -4.15 -5.03 -12.65
N GLY A 25 -4.00 -6.31 -13.00
CA GLY A 25 -2.76 -7.07 -12.81
C GLY A 25 -2.61 -7.77 -11.45
N PHE A 26 -3.66 -7.81 -10.62
CA PHE A 26 -3.59 -8.52 -9.35
C PHE A 26 -3.81 -10.03 -9.54
N GLU A 27 -2.73 -10.78 -9.30
CA GLU A 27 -2.71 -12.25 -9.30
C GLU A 27 -2.92 -12.85 -7.91
N SER A 28 -2.82 -12.02 -6.85
CA SER A 28 -3.09 -12.40 -5.48
C SER A 28 -3.58 -11.21 -4.65
N LEU A 29 -4.27 -11.49 -3.55
CA LEU A 29 -4.64 -10.43 -2.60
C LEU A 29 -3.43 -9.87 -1.84
N GLU A 30 -2.33 -10.64 -1.72
CA GLU A 30 -1.12 -10.18 -1.02
C GLU A 30 -0.50 -8.96 -1.71
N GLY A 31 -0.54 -8.90 -3.05
CA GLY A 31 -0.09 -7.75 -3.83
C GLY A 31 -0.86 -6.46 -3.53
N LEU A 32 -2.08 -6.54 -2.97
CA LEU A 32 -2.84 -5.36 -2.57
C LEU A 32 -2.15 -4.57 -1.45
N ARG A 33 -1.26 -5.20 -0.67
CA ARG A 33 -0.47 -4.54 0.40
C ARG A 33 0.52 -3.51 -0.14
N GLU A 34 0.81 -3.53 -1.44
CA GLU A 34 1.70 -2.58 -2.10
C GLU A 34 1.00 -1.28 -2.47
N TYR A 35 -0.33 -1.22 -2.37
CA TYR A 35 -1.13 -0.09 -2.79
C TYR A 35 -1.81 0.59 -1.59
N PRO A 36 -1.85 1.93 -1.57
CA PRO A 36 -2.67 2.64 -0.60
C PRO A 36 -4.16 2.45 -0.90
N LYS A 37 -5.00 2.43 0.13
CA LYS A 37 -6.47 2.28 0.03
C LYS A 37 -7.08 3.26 -0.98
N GLU A 38 -6.58 4.49 -0.98
CA GLU A 38 -7.00 5.57 -1.87
C GLU A 38 -6.73 5.29 -3.35
N HIS A 39 -5.86 4.33 -3.67
CA HIS A 39 -5.59 3.96 -5.05
C HIS A 39 -6.73 3.16 -5.67
N PHE A 40 -7.37 2.27 -4.91
CA PHE A 40 -8.37 1.32 -5.43
C PHE A 40 -9.62 2.02 -5.96
N ILE A 41 -10.01 3.16 -5.38
CA ILE A 41 -11.18 3.95 -5.85
C ILE A 41 -11.00 4.45 -7.29
N LYS A 42 -9.76 4.56 -7.77
CA LYS A 42 -9.44 5.03 -9.13
C LYS A 42 -9.63 3.94 -10.19
N PHE A 43 -9.86 2.69 -9.78
CA PHE A 43 -10.10 1.60 -10.71
C PHE A 43 -11.46 1.77 -11.41
N ARG A 44 -11.47 1.63 -12.74
CA ARG A 44 -12.69 1.73 -13.55
C ARG A 44 -13.79 0.82 -13.01
N ASN A 45 -15.04 1.24 -12.90
CA ASN A 45 -16.14 0.38 -12.39
C ASN A 45 -16.00 -0.04 -10.91
N MET A 46 -15.04 0.49 -10.14
CA MET A 46 -14.95 0.30 -8.69
C MET A 46 -15.99 1.21 -7.99
N GLY A 47 -17.22 0.73 -7.87
CA GLY A 47 -18.26 1.42 -7.12
C GLY A 47 -18.05 1.27 -5.61
N GLN A 48 -18.76 2.07 -4.81
CA GLN A 48 -18.65 2.05 -3.35
C GLN A 48 -18.89 0.66 -2.77
N ALA A 49 -19.93 -0.06 -3.22
CA ALA A 49 -20.21 -1.42 -2.75
C ALA A 49 -19.05 -2.39 -3.03
N THR A 50 -18.45 -2.34 -4.22
CA THR A 50 -17.31 -3.19 -4.59
C THR A 50 -16.04 -2.82 -3.85
N LEU A 51 -15.85 -1.53 -3.53
CA LEU A 51 -14.72 -1.08 -2.72
C LEU A 51 -14.84 -1.56 -1.26
N GLN A 52 -16.04 -1.50 -0.69
CA GLN A 52 -16.28 -2.04 0.66
C GLN A 52 -16.11 -3.54 0.71
N GLU A 53 -16.59 -4.25 -0.30
CA GLU A 53 -16.35 -5.69 -0.48
C GLU A 53 -14.85 -6.02 -0.48
N LEU A 54 -14.03 -5.27 -1.24
CA LEU A 54 -12.58 -5.43 -1.24
C LEU A 54 -11.98 -5.27 0.16
N TYR A 55 -12.40 -4.25 0.90
CA TYR A 55 -11.87 -3.99 2.25
C TYR A 55 -12.25 -5.09 3.23
N GLN A 56 -13.49 -5.58 3.16
CA GLN A 56 -13.96 -6.69 3.98
C GLN A 56 -13.18 -7.97 3.71
N ILE A 57 -13.02 -8.36 2.44
CA ILE A 57 -12.23 -9.54 2.07
C ILE A 57 -10.78 -9.40 2.54
N CYS A 58 -10.18 -8.22 2.38
CA CYS A 58 -8.82 -8.01 2.87
C CYS A 58 -8.73 -8.19 4.38
N GLU A 59 -9.70 -7.68 5.15
CA GLU A 59 -9.74 -7.85 6.60
C GLU A 59 -9.90 -9.32 7.01
N GLU A 60 -10.82 -10.04 6.37
CA GLU A 60 -11.07 -11.47 6.60
C GLU A 60 -9.85 -12.35 6.28
N GLN A 61 -9.09 -11.99 5.24
CA GLN A 61 -7.87 -12.68 4.85
C GLN A 61 -6.61 -12.17 5.62
N GLY A 62 -6.78 -11.28 6.60
CA GLY A 62 -5.66 -10.74 7.39
C GLY A 62 -4.71 -9.82 6.60
N ILE A 63 -5.19 -9.25 5.51
CA ILE A 63 -4.47 -8.32 4.62
C ILE A 63 -4.75 -6.89 5.07
N LYS A 64 -3.79 -6.34 5.80
CA LYS A 64 -3.92 -4.97 6.32
C LYS A 64 -3.56 -3.95 5.24
N LEU A 65 -4.56 -3.45 4.51
CA LEU A 65 -4.39 -2.33 3.58
C LEU A 65 -3.97 -1.05 4.31
N ARG A 66 -3.02 -0.31 3.74
CA ARG A 66 -2.49 0.96 4.28
C ARG A 66 -3.08 2.14 3.54
N SER A 67 -3.05 3.32 4.15
CA SER A 67 -3.49 4.59 3.58
C SER A 67 -2.28 5.48 3.28
N VAL A 68 -2.45 6.44 2.38
CA VAL A 68 -1.48 7.55 2.23
C VAL A 68 -1.24 8.30 3.56
N GLU A 69 -2.23 8.30 4.46
CA GLU A 69 -2.12 8.93 5.78
C GLU A 69 -1.19 8.18 6.74
N ASP A 70 -0.84 6.91 6.46
CA ASP A 70 0.16 6.18 7.24
C ASP A 70 1.58 6.78 7.07
N LEU A 71 1.81 7.54 5.99
CA LEU A 71 3.07 8.23 5.71
C LEU A 71 2.94 9.76 5.76
N ASN A 72 1.77 10.32 5.42
CA ASN A 72 1.58 11.77 5.45
C ASN A 72 1.78 12.33 6.85
N ASP A 73 2.43 13.50 6.88
CA ASP A 73 2.65 14.26 8.09
C ASP A 73 2.37 15.73 7.81
N ARG A 74 1.14 16.13 8.13
CA ARG A 74 0.68 17.49 7.88
C ARG A 74 1.36 18.50 8.80
N GLU A 75 1.72 18.08 10.00
CA GLU A 75 2.40 18.92 11.00
C GLU A 75 3.81 19.29 10.51
N HIS A 76 4.56 18.31 10.03
CA HIS A 76 5.90 18.54 9.50
C HIS A 76 5.91 18.85 8.00
N GLY A 77 4.75 18.97 7.34
CA GLY A 77 4.66 19.31 5.92
C GLY A 77 5.27 18.26 4.99
N VAL A 78 5.06 16.97 5.29
CA VAL A 78 5.39 15.85 4.41
C VAL A 78 4.10 15.31 3.80
N ARG A 79 4.04 15.27 2.46
CA ARG A 79 2.90 14.74 1.72
C ARG A 79 3.37 13.80 0.62
N PHE A 80 2.77 12.62 0.59
CA PHE A 80 2.86 11.60 -0.43
C PHE A 80 1.56 11.58 -1.22
N ASP A 81 1.68 11.41 -2.54
CA ASP A 81 0.57 10.96 -3.37
C ASP A 81 0.54 9.43 -3.40
N ASP A 82 -0.43 8.86 -4.09
CA ASP A 82 -0.59 7.41 -4.20
C ASP A 82 0.66 6.73 -4.75
N PHE A 83 1.30 7.31 -5.78
CA PHE A 83 2.45 6.70 -6.45
C PHE A 83 3.68 6.67 -5.53
N LEU A 84 3.95 7.76 -4.82
CA LEU A 84 5.03 7.81 -3.84
C LEU A 84 4.76 6.87 -2.66
N CYS A 85 3.50 6.70 -2.25
CA CYS A 85 3.14 5.69 -1.25
C CYS A 85 3.37 4.27 -1.76
N MET A 86 2.99 3.99 -3.02
CA MET A 86 3.24 2.68 -3.63
C MET A 86 4.74 2.36 -3.66
N ASP A 87 5.59 3.30 -4.11
CA ASP A 87 7.04 3.09 -4.11
C ASP A 87 7.58 2.82 -2.70
N ALA A 88 7.16 3.61 -1.70
CA ALA A 88 7.53 3.39 -0.30
C ALA A 88 7.06 2.02 0.21
N PHE A 89 5.84 1.62 -0.16
CA PHE A 89 5.23 0.37 0.25
C PHE A 89 5.96 -0.82 -0.36
N ILE A 90 6.32 -0.77 -1.64
CA ILE A 90 7.12 -1.81 -2.32
C ILE A 90 8.48 -1.95 -1.63
N MET A 91 9.07 -0.84 -1.16
CA MET A 91 10.31 -0.83 -0.37
C MET A 91 10.16 -1.35 1.07
N GLY A 92 8.95 -1.69 1.51
CA GLY A 92 8.67 -2.17 2.87
C GLY A 92 8.44 -1.08 3.92
N ILE A 93 8.39 0.19 3.52
CA ILE A 93 8.14 1.34 4.41
C ILE A 93 6.63 1.59 4.43
N LYS A 94 5.91 0.91 5.33
CA LYS A 94 4.43 0.93 5.40
C LYS A 94 3.90 1.95 6.41
N SER A 95 4.77 2.54 7.21
CA SER A 95 4.46 3.50 8.27
C SER A 95 5.68 4.35 8.61
N LYS A 96 5.47 5.45 9.33
CA LYS A 96 6.55 6.31 9.84
C LYS A 96 7.52 5.55 10.74
N ASP A 97 7.04 4.59 11.54
CA ASP A 97 7.88 3.79 12.44
C ASP A 97 8.83 2.86 11.69
N ASP A 98 8.46 2.39 10.50
CA ASP A 98 9.32 1.50 9.70
C ASP A 98 10.63 2.19 9.30
N LEU A 99 10.68 3.53 9.29
CA LEU A 99 11.88 4.30 8.99
C LEU A 99 13.00 4.05 10.00
N ARG A 100 12.69 3.66 11.23
CA ARG A 100 13.71 3.33 12.25
C ARG A 100 14.58 2.15 11.86
N ARG A 101 14.11 1.30 10.93
CA ARG A 101 14.85 0.12 10.45
C ARG A 101 15.94 0.44 9.44
N TYR A 102 15.93 1.66 8.87
CA TYR A 102 16.81 2.04 7.78
C TYR A 102 17.67 3.26 8.14
N SER A 103 18.94 3.22 7.78
CA SER A 103 19.79 4.41 7.75
C SER A 103 19.43 5.35 6.59
N LEU A 104 19.87 6.61 6.66
CA LEU A 104 19.67 7.55 5.54
C LEU A 104 20.38 7.08 4.26
N GLU A 105 21.54 6.42 4.38
CA GLU A 105 22.29 5.90 3.25
C GLU A 105 21.58 4.72 2.58
N GLU A 106 20.97 3.83 3.36
CA GLU A 106 20.15 2.72 2.82
C GLU A 106 18.92 3.26 2.10
N LEU A 107 18.22 4.24 2.69
CA LEU A 107 17.08 4.89 2.06
C LEU A 107 17.46 5.57 0.74
N GLU A 108 18.63 6.23 0.68
CA GLU A 108 19.09 6.87 -0.56
C GLU A 108 19.39 5.85 -1.66
N LYS A 109 19.96 4.69 -1.30
CA LYS A 109 20.28 3.61 -2.25
C LYS A 109 19.05 2.87 -2.77
N MET A 110 18.03 2.70 -1.93
CA MET A 110 16.81 1.98 -2.30
C MET A 110 15.84 2.83 -3.13
N CYS A 111 15.88 4.16 -2.99
CA CYS A 111 14.97 5.03 -3.72
C CYS A 111 15.25 5.04 -5.23
N PRO A 112 14.22 5.20 -6.08
CA PRO A 112 14.39 5.39 -7.52
C PRO A 112 15.31 6.58 -7.85
N LYS A 113 15.78 6.66 -9.10
CA LYS A 113 16.57 7.81 -9.59
C LYS A 113 15.86 9.15 -9.39
N ASP A 114 14.52 9.16 -9.40
CA ASP A 114 13.74 10.31 -8.96
C ASP A 114 13.82 10.47 -7.44
N LYS A 115 14.56 11.50 -7.01
CA LYS A 115 14.81 11.80 -5.58
C LYS A 115 13.57 12.28 -4.81
N ARG A 116 12.41 12.46 -5.45
CA ARG A 116 11.16 12.91 -4.77
C ARG A 116 10.79 12.03 -3.58
N LEU A 117 10.93 10.72 -3.71
CA LEU A 117 10.64 9.77 -2.63
C LEU A 117 11.65 9.95 -1.50
N PHE A 118 12.95 9.91 -1.82
CA PHE A 118 14.02 10.03 -0.84
C PHE A 118 13.92 11.33 -0.03
N VAL A 119 13.64 12.47 -0.66
CA VAL A 119 13.51 13.75 0.05
C VAL A 119 12.44 13.70 1.14
N ARG A 120 11.32 13.02 0.88
CA ARG A 120 10.22 12.89 1.84
C ARG A 120 10.56 11.89 2.95
N LEU A 121 11.12 10.73 2.59
CA LEU A 121 11.55 9.72 3.56
C LEU A 121 12.64 10.25 4.48
N LYS A 122 13.62 11.00 3.95
CA LYS A 122 14.65 11.70 4.72
C LYS A 122 14.03 12.64 5.75
N LYS A 123 13.05 13.45 5.34
CA LYS A 123 12.37 14.39 6.22
C LYS A 123 11.60 13.67 7.34
N LEU A 124 10.87 12.60 7.02
CA LEU A 124 10.22 11.77 8.05
C LEU A 124 11.23 11.09 8.98
N LYS A 125 12.36 10.59 8.45
CA LYS A 125 13.41 9.94 9.25
C LYS A 125 14.01 10.91 10.25
N THR A 126 14.18 12.19 9.90
CA THR A 126 14.63 13.21 10.86
C THR A 126 13.66 13.41 12.02
N VAL A 127 12.36 13.19 11.82
CA VAL A 127 11.31 13.39 12.83
C VAL A 127 11.06 12.13 13.66
N TYR A 128 10.95 10.96 13.02
CA TYR A 128 10.47 9.71 13.64
C TYR A 128 11.52 8.60 13.74
N GLY A 129 12.68 8.82 13.11
CA GLY A 129 13.71 7.82 12.89
C GLY A 129 14.69 7.63 14.03
#